data_AF-A0A8S3Q7B1-F1
#
_entry.id   AF-A0A8S3Q7B1-F1
#
_cell.length_a   1.000
_cell.length_b   1.000
_cell.length_c   1.000
_cell.angle_alpha   90.00
_cell.angle_beta   90.00
_cell.angle_gamma   90.00
#
_symmetry.space_group_name_H-M   'P 1'
#
loop_
_entity.id
_entity.type
_entity.pdbx_description
1 polymer ?
#
loop_
_entity_poly.entity_id
_entity_poly.type
_entity_poly.pdbx_seq_one_letter_code
_entity_poly.pdbx_strand_id
1 'polypeptide(L)'
;MKLRGGYNMEDENKTSGDQKCQQVSFIIEHQLYEVDLNYPYTPSDILKKDVCALPSKYNENDKENLSKWMAFIEKWGNHFIIGVRLGGSIHGKALTKKRQNFEQKDICNHVMGEISARYHSLQSGVTANFDRKALCTSMQDDELVTSTSSLEWNGGDRSKFKLSMEHLSSQDLEEWEKSLKYTPAPLSSSLKLCPIYELVKQVDEKKVMRCKRQVKYKMI
;
A
#
# COMPACT_ATOMS: atom_id res chain seq x y z
N MET A 1 -12.97 -8.10 -4.38
CA MET A 1 -12.31 -6.78 -4.52
C MET A 1 -12.33 -6.09 -3.18
N LYS A 2 -11.22 -5.47 -2.77
CA LYS A 2 -11.16 -4.65 -1.57
C LYS A 2 -10.81 -3.23 -1.98
N LEU A 3 -11.74 -2.31 -1.81
CA LEU A 3 -11.47 -0.89 -1.95
C LEU A 3 -10.95 -0.37 -0.62
N ARG A 4 -9.80 0.30 -0.61
CA ARG A 4 -9.26 0.93 0.60
C ARG A 4 -8.92 2.39 0.30
N GLY A 5 -9.50 3.29 1.08
CA GLY A 5 -9.02 4.66 1.16
C GLY A 5 -7.82 4.73 2.09
N GLY A 6 -6.73 5.35 1.64
CA GLY A 6 -5.53 5.59 2.44
C GLY A 6 -5.07 7.02 2.22
N TYR A 7 -4.85 7.75 3.31
CA TYR A 7 -4.64 9.19 3.29
C TYR A 7 -3.15 9.49 3.30
N ASN A 8 -2.65 10.21 2.29
CA ASN A 8 -1.50 11.10 2.42
C ASN A 8 -1.98 12.45 1.90
N MET A 9 -2.11 13.44 2.80
CA MET A 9 -2.34 14.82 2.40
C MET A 9 -0.99 15.47 2.12
N GLU A 10 -0.76 15.81 0.86
CA GLU A 10 0.15 16.88 0.51
C GLU A 10 -0.75 18.13 0.36
N ASP A 11 -0.66 19.06 1.30
CA ASP A 11 -1.27 20.39 1.17
C ASP A 11 -0.52 21.12 0.04
N GLU A 12 -0.95 20.95 -1.21
CA GLU A 12 -0.46 21.82 -2.28
C GLU A 12 -1.12 23.20 -2.15
N ASN A 13 -0.25 24.15 -1.77
CA ASN A 13 -0.45 25.58 -1.59
C ASN A 13 -1.65 26.26 -2.27
N LYS A 14 -2.37 27.02 -1.43
CA LYS A 14 -2.88 28.39 -1.64
C LYS A 14 -2.93 28.85 -3.10
N THR A 15 -4.02 28.55 -3.79
CA THR A 15 -4.48 29.40 -4.90
C THR A 15 -5.32 30.53 -4.31
N SER A 16 -4.89 31.76 -4.57
CA SER A 16 -5.56 33.00 -4.18
C SER A 16 -6.96 33.06 -4.79
N GLY A 17 -7.98 32.96 -3.92
CA GLY A 17 -9.40 33.13 -4.23
C GLY A 17 -10.24 31.96 -3.73
N ASP A 18 -10.86 32.10 -2.54
CA ASP A 18 -11.99 31.38 -1.89
C ASP A 18 -12.26 29.87 -2.13
N GLN A 19 -11.44 29.14 -2.89
CA GLN A 19 -11.60 27.72 -3.19
C GLN A 19 -10.38 26.95 -2.70
N LYS A 20 -10.55 26.24 -1.58
CA LYS A 20 -9.54 25.28 -1.12
C LYS A 20 -9.68 23.99 -1.93
N CYS A 21 -8.62 23.62 -2.63
CA CYS A 21 -8.50 22.30 -3.25
C CYS A 21 -7.87 21.33 -2.24
N GLN A 22 -8.45 20.14 -2.09
CA GLN A 22 -7.89 19.07 -1.27
C GLN A 22 -7.66 17.82 -2.10
N GLN A 23 -6.52 17.17 -1.88
CA GLN A 23 -6.17 15.93 -2.54
C GLN A 23 -6.43 14.74 -1.61
N VAL A 24 -7.11 13.72 -2.14
CA VAL A 24 -7.42 12.47 -1.45
C VAL A 24 -6.80 11.32 -2.24
N SER A 25 -5.98 10.49 -1.57
CA SER A 25 -5.43 9.28 -2.19
C SER A 25 -6.35 8.08 -1.95
N PHE A 26 -6.44 7.19 -2.93
CA PHE A 26 -7.23 5.96 -2.84
C PHE A 26 -6.50 4.77 -3.47
N ILE A 27 -6.84 3.56 -3.04
CA ILE A 27 -6.28 2.32 -3.57
C ILE A 27 -7.41 1.33 -3.86
N ILE A 28 -7.42 0.80 -5.08
CA ILE A 28 -8.27 -0.30 -5.51
C ILE A 28 -7.42 -1.57 -5.59
N GLU A 29 -7.79 -2.63 -4.88
CA GLU A 29 -7.05 -3.90 -4.90
C GLU A 29 -7.89 -5.05 -5.45
N HIS A 30 -7.29 -5.77 -6.40
CA HIS A 30 -7.77 -7.04 -6.93
C HIS A 30 -6.82 -8.15 -6.47
N GLN A 31 -7.30 -9.02 -5.58
CA GLN A 31 -6.53 -10.16 -5.07
C GLN A 31 -6.79 -11.40 -5.91
N LEU A 32 -5.72 -12.09 -6.30
CA LEU A 32 -5.78 -13.38 -7.02
C LEU A 32 -5.28 -14.55 -6.18
N TYR A 33 -4.14 -14.35 -5.49
CA TYR A 33 -3.47 -15.41 -4.75
C TYR A 33 -3.17 -14.95 -3.33
N GLU A 34 -3.08 -15.90 -2.42
CA GLU A 34 -2.52 -15.73 -1.09
C GLU A 34 -1.41 -16.77 -0.92
N VAL A 35 -0.24 -16.30 -0.53
CA VAL A 35 0.93 -17.13 -0.27
C VAL A 35 1.29 -16.91 1.19
N ASP A 36 1.28 -17.98 1.97
CA ASP A 36 1.73 -17.98 3.35
C ASP A 36 2.87 -18.99 3.52
N LEU A 37 3.87 -18.60 4.32
CA LEU A 37 4.92 -19.50 4.79
C LEU A 37 4.40 -20.24 6.01
N ASN A 38 4.54 -21.56 6.00
CA ASN A 38 4.19 -22.39 7.15
C ASN A 38 5.29 -22.33 8.20
N TYR A 39 4.89 -22.27 9.46
CA TYR A 39 5.78 -22.43 10.61
C TYR A 39 6.09 -23.93 10.83
N PRO A 40 7.33 -24.31 11.21
CA PRO A 40 8.49 -23.46 11.47
C PRO A 40 9.19 -22.96 10.21
N TYR A 41 9.56 -21.68 10.21
CA TYR A 41 10.27 -21.06 9.09
C TYR A 41 11.71 -21.55 9.04
N THR A 42 12.19 -22.05 7.91
CA THR A 42 13.58 -22.55 7.81
C THR A 42 14.52 -21.46 7.27
N PRO A 43 15.55 -21.02 8.03
CA PRO A 43 16.55 -20.08 7.54
C PRO A 43 17.34 -20.66 6.36
N SER A 44 17.64 -19.83 5.35
CA SER A 44 18.55 -20.21 4.26
C SER A 44 19.98 -20.37 4.77
N ASP A 45 20.81 -21.17 4.09
CA ASP A 45 22.20 -21.38 4.52
C ASP A 45 23.05 -20.11 4.45
N ILE A 46 22.71 -19.19 3.55
CA ILE A 46 23.35 -17.88 3.46
C ILE A 46 23.01 -17.05 4.71
N LEU A 47 21.73 -17.04 5.12
CA LEU A 47 21.32 -16.36 6.35
C LEU A 47 22.00 -16.98 7.58
N LYS A 48 22.09 -18.31 7.66
CA LYS A 48 22.80 -18.99 8.75
C LYS A 48 24.25 -18.54 8.84
N LYS A 49 24.98 -18.52 7.71
CA LYS A 49 26.38 -18.06 7.66
C LYS A 49 26.53 -16.61 8.12
N ASP A 50 25.65 -15.72 7.64
CA ASP A 50 25.66 -14.31 8.04
C ASP A 50 25.39 -14.16 9.54
N VAL A 51 24.43 -14.91 10.10
CA VAL A 51 24.14 -14.89 11.54
C VAL A 51 25.31 -15.43 12.34
N CYS A 52 25.97 -16.50 11.89
CA CYS A 52 27.16 -17.04 12.55
C CYS A 52 28.31 -16.03 12.58
N ALA A 53 28.49 -15.23 11.52
CA ALA A 53 29.51 -14.19 11.43
C ALA A 53 29.25 -12.98 12.34
N LEU A 54 28.03 -12.81 12.86
CA LEU A 54 27.71 -11.71 13.77
C LEU A 54 28.43 -11.84 15.12
N PRO A 55 28.86 -10.72 15.72
CA PRO A 55 29.46 -10.71 17.06
C PRO A 55 28.51 -11.26 18.13
N SER A 56 29.01 -12.19 18.95
CA SER A 56 28.22 -12.81 20.04
C SER A 56 28.13 -11.95 21.30
N LYS A 57 29.11 -11.06 21.52
CA LYS A 57 29.17 -10.15 22.67
C LYS A 57 28.79 -8.74 22.25
N TYR A 58 27.96 -8.08 23.05
CA TYR A 58 27.60 -6.68 22.82
C TYR A 58 28.55 -5.78 23.57
N ASN A 59 29.16 -4.87 22.82
CA ASN A 59 29.88 -3.72 23.35
C ASN A 59 29.43 -2.50 22.53
N GLU A 60 28.70 -1.58 23.14
CA GLU A 60 28.21 -0.36 22.48
C GLU A 60 29.30 0.65 22.16
N ASN A 61 30.46 0.51 22.82
CA ASN A 61 31.64 1.29 22.52
C ASN A 61 32.46 0.66 21.38
N ASP A 62 32.08 -0.54 20.92
CA ASP A 62 32.70 -1.21 19.79
C ASP A 62 31.95 -0.87 18.50
N LYS A 63 32.44 0.18 17.85
CA LYS A 63 31.91 0.68 16.56
C LYS A 63 31.94 -0.39 15.47
N GLU A 64 32.91 -1.30 15.48
CA GLU A 64 33.02 -2.36 14.49
C GLU A 64 31.90 -3.38 14.66
N ASN A 65 31.61 -3.77 15.91
CA ASN A 65 30.48 -4.67 16.20
C ASN A 65 29.15 -4.06 15.81
N LEU A 66 28.93 -2.77 16.12
CA LEU A 66 27.72 -2.06 15.72
C LEU A 66 27.57 -2.00 14.19
N SER A 67 28.65 -1.70 13.47
CA SER A 67 28.65 -1.66 12.01
C SER A 67 28.28 -3.02 11.39
N LYS A 68 28.80 -4.13 11.91
CA LYS A 68 28.43 -5.49 11.45
C LYS A 68 26.94 -5.78 11.62
N TRP A 69 26.37 -5.38 12.76
CA TRP A 69 24.94 -5.54 13.01
C TRP A 69 24.08 -4.63 12.11
N MET A 70 24.50 -3.39 11.89
CA MET A 70 23.80 -2.47 10.96
C MET A 70 23.82 -3.01 9.53
N ALA A 71 24.98 -3.49 9.05
CA ALA A 71 25.13 -4.08 7.72
C ALA A 71 24.23 -5.33 7.55
N PHE A 72 24.12 -6.17 8.58
CA PHE A 72 23.20 -7.31 8.57
C PHE A 72 21.74 -6.88 8.41
N ILE A 73 21.30 -5.88 9.19
CA ILE A 73 19.93 -5.36 9.14
C ILE A 73 19.66 -4.60 7.84
N GLU A 74 20.66 -3.94 7.27
CA GLU A 74 20.54 -3.31 5.95
C GLU A 74 20.38 -4.35 4.83
N LYS A 75 21.14 -5.44 4.89
CA LYS A 75 21.08 -6.53 3.93
C LYS A 75 19.77 -7.32 3.99
N TRP A 76 19.33 -7.70 5.19
CA TRP A 76 18.19 -8.62 5.37
C TRP A 76 16.88 -7.93 5.76
N GLY A 77 16.94 -6.66 6.11
CA GLY A 77 15.80 -5.92 6.66
C GLY A 77 15.54 -6.23 8.14
N ASN A 78 14.54 -5.53 8.67
CA ASN A 78 14.06 -5.69 10.05
C ASN A 78 13.06 -6.84 10.19
N HIS A 79 12.39 -7.18 9.09
CA HIS A 79 11.34 -8.17 9.00
C HIS A 79 11.50 -8.95 7.70
N PHE A 80 11.01 -10.19 7.71
CA PHE A 80 10.82 -10.98 6.51
C PHE A 80 9.32 -11.21 6.29
N ILE A 81 8.93 -11.42 5.03
CA ILE A 81 7.55 -11.65 4.65
C ILE A 81 7.21 -13.11 4.94
N ILE A 82 6.21 -13.34 5.79
CA ILE A 82 5.65 -14.67 6.08
C ILE A 82 4.33 -14.90 5.37
N GLY A 83 3.74 -13.86 4.80
CA GLY A 83 2.52 -13.98 4.02
C GLY A 83 2.33 -12.77 3.15
N VAL A 84 1.89 -12.99 1.92
CA VAL A 84 1.64 -11.95 0.93
C VAL A 84 0.42 -12.32 0.12
N ARG A 85 -0.43 -11.32 -0.13
CA ARG A 85 -1.47 -11.42 -1.13
C ARG A 85 -0.94 -10.86 -2.44
N LEU A 86 -1.15 -11.61 -3.52
CA LEU A 86 -0.71 -11.26 -4.86
C LEU A 86 -1.91 -10.95 -5.74
N GLY A 87 -1.75 -10.00 -6.64
CA GLY A 87 -2.78 -9.58 -7.57
C GLY A 87 -2.40 -8.28 -8.26
N GLY A 88 -3.25 -7.26 -8.18
CA GLY A 88 -2.94 -5.93 -8.69
C GLY A 88 -3.60 -4.82 -7.89
N SER A 89 -3.00 -3.63 -7.93
CA SER A 89 -3.59 -2.44 -7.35
C SER A 89 -3.56 -1.24 -8.28
N ILE A 90 -4.58 -0.38 -8.14
CA ILE A 90 -4.67 0.92 -8.79
C ILE A 90 -4.63 1.96 -7.68
N HIS A 91 -3.60 2.78 -7.67
CA HIS A 91 -3.43 3.89 -6.73
C HIS A 91 -3.85 5.16 -7.46
N GLY A 92 -4.74 5.94 -6.88
CA GLY A 92 -5.18 7.17 -7.50
C GLY A 92 -5.16 8.33 -6.54
N LYS A 93 -5.08 9.53 -7.11
CA LYS A 93 -5.27 10.79 -6.39
C LYS A 93 -6.50 11.48 -6.96
N ALA A 94 -7.41 11.92 -6.08
CA ALA A 94 -8.59 12.69 -6.41
C ALA A 94 -8.45 14.11 -5.86
N LEU A 95 -8.72 15.10 -6.69
CA LEU A 95 -8.80 16.50 -6.31
C LEU A 95 -10.25 16.84 -6.02
N THR A 96 -10.48 17.46 -4.87
CA THR A 96 -11.78 17.93 -4.45
C THR A 96 -11.76 19.44 -4.34
N LYS A 97 -12.75 20.11 -4.91
CA LYS A 97 -13.00 21.54 -4.71
C LYS A 97 -14.19 21.69 -3.79
N LYS A 98 -14.01 22.43 -2.69
CA LYS A 98 -15.10 22.71 -1.75
C LYS A 98 -15.61 24.14 -1.92
N ARG A 99 -16.94 24.30 -1.86
CA ARG A 99 -17.59 25.60 -1.66
C ARG A 99 -17.83 25.94 -0.18
N GLN A 100 -17.81 24.94 0.70
CA GLN A 100 -18.01 25.12 2.15
C GLN A 100 -16.97 24.37 3.01
N ASN A 101 -16.93 24.68 4.31
CA ASN A 101 -16.07 24.02 5.28
C ASN A 101 -16.63 22.65 5.67
N PHE A 102 -16.40 21.64 4.82
CA PHE A 102 -16.69 20.25 5.17
C PHE A 102 -15.58 19.65 6.04
N GLU A 103 -15.98 18.85 7.03
CA GLU A 103 -15.06 18.03 7.81
C GLU A 103 -14.32 17.06 6.88
N GLN A 104 -13.01 16.91 7.10
CA GLN A 104 -12.12 16.07 6.29
C GLN A 104 -12.66 14.65 6.07
N LYS A 105 -13.26 14.06 7.12
CA LYS A 105 -13.83 12.72 7.09
C LYS A 105 -14.95 12.59 6.06
N ASP A 106 -15.79 13.61 5.93
CA ASP A 106 -16.94 13.59 5.03
C ASP A 106 -16.51 13.66 3.56
N ILE A 107 -15.51 14.48 3.23
CA ILE A 107 -14.95 14.53 1.86
C ILE A 107 -14.35 13.18 1.47
N CYS A 108 -13.68 12.52 2.40
CA CYS A 108 -13.03 11.26 2.08
C CYS A 108 -14.07 10.15 1.94
N ASN A 109 -15.11 10.14 2.76
CA ASN A 109 -16.25 9.25 2.54
C ASN A 109 -16.91 9.50 1.18
N HIS A 110 -17.10 10.77 0.80
CA HIS A 110 -17.65 11.15 -0.50
C HIS A 110 -16.79 10.65 -1.66
N VAL A 111 -15.49 10.95 -1.66
CA VAL A 111 -14.54 10.50 -2.68
C VAL A 111 -14.52 8.97 -2.77
N MET A 112 -14.46 8.27 -1.63
CA MET A 112 -14.46 6.81 -1.63
C MET A 112 -15.77 6.22 -2.17
N GLY A 113 -16.92 6.84 -1.85
CA GLY A 113 -18.23 6.46 -2.39
C GLY A 113 -18.29 6.66 -3.91
N GLU A 114 -17.80 7.78 -4.40
CA GLU A 114 -17.77 8.10 -5.83
C GLU A 114 -16.84 7.16 -6.61
N ILE A 115 -15.63 6.94 -6.12
CA ILE A 115 -14.68 6.00 -6.74
C ILE A 115 -15.25 4.57 -6.72
N SER A 116 -15.88 4.15 -5.62
CA SER A 116 -16.53 2.84 -5.51
C SER A 116 -17.64 2.68 -6.56
N ALA A 117 -18.54 3.66 -6.67
CA ALA A 117 -19.65 3.63 -7.61
C ALA A 117 -19.15 3.60 -9.07
N ARG A 118 -18.16 4.45 -9.40
CA ARG A 118 -17.54 4.47 -10.74
C ARG A 118 -16.91 3.13 -11.08
N TYR A 119 -16.14 2.55 -10.18
CA TYR A 119 -15.50 1.25 -10.41
C TYR A 119 -16.53 0.12 -10.60
N HIS A 120 -17.59 0.09 -9.79
CA HIS A 120 -18.67 -0.91 -9.95
C HIS A 120 -19.45 -0.74 -11.27
N SER A 121 -19.65 0.49 -11.73
CA SER A 121 -20.21 0.78 -13.06
C SER A 121 -19.32 0.20 -14.17
N LEU A 122 -18.00 0.40 -14.08
CA LEU A 122 -17.04 -0.18 -15.02
C LEU A 122 -17.07 -1.71 -15.03
N GLN A 123 -17.18 -2.37 -13.87
CA GLN A 123 -17.22 -3.84 -13.80
C GLN A 123 -18.52 -4.44 -14.35
N SER A 124 -19.65 -3.78 -14.15
CA SER A 124 -20.96 -4.31 -14.54
C SER A 124 -21.27 -4.09 -16.03
N GLY A 125 -20.52 -3.23 -16.73
CA GLY A 125 -20.81 -2.84 -18.11
C GLY A 125 -22.14 -2.08 -18.28
N VAL A 126 -22.83 -1.82 -17.17
CA VAL A 126 -24.05 -1.01 -17.13
C VAL A 126 -23.60 0.40 -16.80
N THR A 127 -23.77 1.32 -17.76
CA THR A 127 -23.80 2.76 -17.46
C THR A 127 -25.04 3.03 -16.62
N ALA A 128 -24.94 2.71 -15.34
CA ALA A 128 -25.94 3.12 -14.38
C ALA A 128 -25.84 4.65 -14.31
N ASN A 129 -26.89 5.33 -14.75
CA ASN A 129 -27.20 6.66 -14.27
C ASN A 129 -27.45 6.52 -12.76
N PHE A 130 -26.36 6.38 -12.00
CA PHE A 130 -26.41 6.32 -10.56
C PHE A 130 -26.91 7.68 -10.12
N ASP A 131 -28.11 7.68 -9.54
CA ASP A 131 -28.67 8.84 -8.88
C ASP A 131 -27.72 9.18 -7.72
N ARG A 132 -26.79 10.13 -7.96
CA ARG A 132 -25.70 10.55 -7.04
C ARG A 132 -26.24 10.84 -5.63
N LYS A 133 -27.51 11.22 -5.55
CA LYS A 133 -28.27 11.51 -4.34
C LYS A 133 -28.41 10.34 -3.35
N ALA A 134 -28.35 9.09 -3.79
CA ALA A 134 -28.66 7.94 -2.92
C ALA A 134 -27.48 7.48 -2.04
N LEU A 135 -26.22 7.77 -2.42
CA LEU A 135 -25.04 7.37 -1.63
C LEU A 135 -24.48 8.48 -0.73
N CYS A 136 -24.89 9.74 -0.96
CA CYS A 136 -24.45 10.91 -0.20
C CYS A 136 -25.66 11.67 0.38
N THR A 137 -26.46 11.02 1.23
CA THR A 137 -27.60 11.67 1.91
C THR A 137 -27.22 12.83 2.85
N SER A 138 -25.93 13.16 3.01
CA SER A 138 -25.48 14.26 3.87
C SER A 138 -24.80 15.44 3.15
N MET A 139 -24.52 15.36 1.83
CA MET A 139 -23.83 16.43 1.11
C MET A 139 -24.63 16.76 -0.14
N GLN A 140 -25.10 18.00 -0.26
CA GLN A 140 -25.68 18.47 -1.53
C GLN A 140 -24.57 18.41 -2.60
N ASP A 141 -24.73 17.52 -3.58
CA ASP A 141 -23.76 17.18 -4.64
C ASP A 141 -23.24 18.41 -5.44
N ASP A 142 -23.92 19.56 -5.36
CA ASP A 142 -23.54 20.80 -6.05
C ASP A 142 -22.35 21.55 -5.42
N GLU A 143 -21.87 21.12 -4.24
CA GLU A 143 -20.85 21.86 -3.47
C GLU A 143 -19.47 21.18 -3.38
N LEU A 144 -19.36 19.92 -3.80
CA LEU A 144 -18.12 19.14 -3.80
C LEU A 144 -17.87 18.53 -5.18
N VAL A 145 -16.91 19.10 -5.91
CA VAL A 145 -16.51 18.59 -7.23
C VAL A 145 -15.26 17.74 -7.09
N THR A 146 -15.34 16.46 -7.47
CA THR A 146 -14.22 15.53 -7.52
C THR A 146 -13.73 15.34 -8.95
N SER A 147 -12.42 15.50 -9.18
CA SER A 147 -11.75 15.06 -10.40
C SER A 147 -10.61 14.12 -10.06
N THR A 148 -10.35 13.11 -10.88
CA THR A 148 -9.20 12.20 -10.63
C THR A 148 -7.97 12.76 -11.34
N SER A 149 -6.91 13.07 -10.59
CA SER A 149 -5.72 13.72 -11.15
C SER A 149 -4.70 12.73 -11.70
N SER A 150 -4.59 11.53 -11.12
CA SER A 150 -3.61 10.53 -11.56
C SER A 150 -3.98 9.11 -11.13
N LEU A 151 -3.54 8.13 -11.91
CA LEU A 151 -3.53 6.71 -11.55
C LEU A 151 -2.15 6.10 -11.72
N GLU A 152 -1.74 5.28 -10.76
CA GLU A 152 -0.56 4.42 -10.77
C GLU A 152 -0.99 2.96 -10.65
N TRP A 153 -0.51 2.12 -11.57
CA TRP A 153 -0.91 0.72 -11.67
C TRP A 153 0.21 -0.19 -11.18
N ASN A 154 -0.14 -1.15 -10.32
CA ASN A 154 0.75 -2.19 -9.84
C ASN A 154 0.24 -3.58 -10.22
N GLY A 155 1.13 -4.42 -10.77
CA GLY A 155 0.75 -5.68 -11.42
C GLY A 155 0.08 -5.48 -12.79
N GLY A 156 0.08 -6.54 -13.59
CA GLY A 156 -0.51 -6.56 -14.93
C GLY A 156 0.41 -6.06 -16.03
N ASP A 157 -0.05 -6.13 -17.28
CA ASP A 157 0.68 -5.66 -18.46
C ASP A 157 0.53 -4.15 -18.66
N ARG A 158 1.41 -3.37 -18.03
CA ARG A 158 1.36 -1.91 -18.00
C ARG A 158 1.42 -1.23 -19.37
N SER A 159 1.81 -1.93 -20.43
CA SER A 159 1.99 -1.35 -21.77
C SER A 159 0.68 -0.87 -22.41
N LYS A 160 -0.48 -1.22 -21.83
CA LYS A 160 -1.80 -1.00 -22.43
C LYS A 160 -2.73 -0.05 -21.68
N PHE A 161 -2.33 0.49 -20.52
CA PHE A 161 -3.29 1.16 -19.62
C PHE A 161 -3.18 2.69 -19.61
N LYS A 162 -4.34 3.34 -19.52
CA LYS A 162 -4.51 4.79 -19.53
C LYS A 162 -4.21 5.43 -18.16
N LEU A 163 -3.88 6.72 -18.19
CA LEU A 163 -3.35 7.49 -17.04
C LEU A 163 -4.42 8.06 -16.08
N SER A 164 -5.72 8.01 -16.41
CA SER A 164 -6.79 8.61 -15.59
C SER A 164 -8.07 7.77 -15.58
N MET A 165 -8.78 7.79 -14.44
CA MET A 165 -10.08 7.09 -14.23
C MET A 165 -11.15 7.54 -15.20
N GLU A 166 -11.10 8.79 -15.67
CA GLU A 166 -12.12 9.36 -16.57
C GLU A 166 -12.08 8.75 -17.97
N HIS A 167 -10.93 8.19 -18.36
CA HIS A 167 -10.74 7.54 -19.66
C HIS A 167 -10.72 6.01 -19.56
N LEU A 168 -10.87 5.47 -18.36
CA LEU A 168 -10.87 4.04 -18.11
C LEU A 168 -12.19 3.44 -18.59
N SER A 169 -12.12 2.49 -19.51
CA SER A 169 -13.30 1.73 -19.96
C SER A 169 -13.41 0.40 -19.22
N SER A 170 -14.59 -0.22 -19.27
CA SER A 170 -14.82 -1.59 -18.78
C SER A 170 -13.86 -2.59 -19.41
N GLN A 171 -13.57 -2.44 -20.71
CA GLN A 171 -12.64 -3.30 -21.43
C GLN A 171 -11.20 -3.13 -20.93
N ASP A 172 -10.75 -1.89 -20.71
CA ASP A 172 -9.41 -1.62 -20.17
C ASP A 172 -9.23 -2.29 -18.79
N LEU A 173 -10.26 -2.21 -17.94
CA LEU A 173 -10.25 -2.84 -16.61
C LEU A 173 -10.24 -4.37 -16.72
N GLU A 174 -11.04 -4.95 -17.61
CA GLU A 174 -11.09 -6.40 -17.83
C GLU A 174 -9.75 -6.95 -18.38
N GLU A 175 -9.13 -6.23 -19.31
CA GLU A 175 -7.81 -6.58 -19.85
C GLU A 175 -6.72 -6.54 -18.77
N TRP A 176 -6.75 -5.51 -17.90
CA TRP A 176 -5.88 -5.44 -16.75
C TRP A 176 -6.09 -6.65 -15.82
N GLU A 177 -7.33 -6.92 -15.40
CA GLU A 177 -7.64 -8.04 -14.50
C GLU A 177 -7.21 -9.40 -15.08
N LYS A 178 -7.40 -9.61 -16.39
CA LYS A 178 -6.92 -10.83 -17.08
C LYS A 178 -5.40 -10.93 -17.07
N SER A 179 -4.68 -9.82 -17.23
CA SER A 179 -3.22 -9.79 -17.26
C SER A 179 -2.60 -10.12 -15.88
N LEU A 180 -3.30 -9.82 -14.79
CA LEU A 180 -2.82 -10.09 -13.42
C LEU A 180 -2.52 -11.57 -13.15
N LYS A 181 -3.16 -12.49 -13.88
CA LYS A 181 -2.87 -13.94 -13.77
C LYS A 181 -1.44 -14.28 -14.17
N TYR A 182 -0.84 -13.50 -15.07
CA TYR A 182 0.49 -13.73 -15.61
C TYR A 182 1.55 -12.86 -14.95
N THR A 183 1.18 -11.65 -14.54
CA THR A 183 2.09 -10.68 -13.92
C THR A 183 1.51 -10.11 -12.62
N PRO A 184 1.23 -10.94 -11.60
CA PRO A 184 0.73 -10.44 -10.33
C PRO A 184 1.83 -9.68 -9.57
N ALA A 185 1.42 -8.70 -8.78
CA ALA A 185 2.29 -7.96 -7.86
C ALA A 185 1.83 -8.13 -6.41
N PRO A 186 2.76 -7.99 -5.43
CA PRO A 186 2.41 -7.90 -4.01
C PRO A 186 1.45 -6.75 -3.72
N LEU A 187 0.36 -7.06 -3.00
CA LEU A 187 -0.57 -6.06 -2.47
C LEU A 187 0.00 -5.48 -1.18
N SER A 188 0.30 -4.19 -1.18
CA SER A 188 0.94 -3.48 -0.07
C SER A 188 0.13 -3.56 1.24
N SER A 189 -1.19 -3.64 1.15
CA SER A 189 -2.10 -3.62 2.31
C SER A 189 -2.18 -4.94 3.08
N SER A 190 -1.49 -5.98 2.61
CA SER A 190 -1.70 -7.35 3.05
C SER A 190 -0.39 -8.15 3.19
N LEU A 191 0.68 -7.47 3.60
CA LEU A 191 1.93 -8.11 3.99
C LEU A 191 1.83 -8.58 5.45
N LYS A 192 1.99 -9.89 5.67
CA LYS A 192 2.23 -10.47 7.00
C LYS A 192 3.74 -10.50 7.20
N LEU A 193 4.21 -9.73 8.17
CA LEU A 193 5.64 -9.57 8.46
C LEU A 193 5.99 -10.29 9.76
N CYS A 194 7.11 -10.99 9.76
CA CYS A 194 7.69 -11.57 10.97
C CYS A 194 9.05 -10.93 11.23
N PRO A 195 9.38 -10.57 12.48
CA PRO A 195 10.67 -9.96 12.79
C PRO A 195 11.84 -10.87 12.49
N ILE A 196 12.92 -10.33 11.91
CA ILE A 196 14.08 -11.12 11.49
C ILE A 196 14.76 -11.87 12.64
N TYR A 197 14.61 -11.39 13.88
CA TYR A 197 15.16 -12.05 15.07
C TYR A 197 14.57 -13.44 15.34
N GLU A 198 13.38 -13.77 14.80
CA GLU A 198 12.80 -15.12 14.90
C GLU A 198 13.59 -16.12 14.05
N LEU A 199 14.13 -15.72 12.89
CA LEU A 199 15.05 -16.57 12.12
C LEU A 199 16.42 -16.64 12.80
N VAL A 200 16.92 -15.53 13.36
CA VAL A 200 18.17 -15.52 14.15
C VAL A 200 18.09 -16.49 15.32
N LYS A 201 16.94 -16.56 16.01
CA LYS A 201 16.72 -17.48 17.14
C LYS A 201 16.96 -18.94 16.78
N GLN A 202 16.56 -19.34 15.57
CA GLN A 202 16.73 -20.71 15.10
C GLN A 202 18.17 -21.07 14.75
N VAL A 203 19.01 -20.07 14.46
CA VAL A 203 20.43 -20.27 14.15
C VAL A 203 21.29 -20.15 15.40
N ASP A 204 21.08 -19.09 16.19
CA ASP A 204 21.83 -18.80 17.41
C ASP A 204 20.96 -17.98 18.39
N GLU A 205 20.35 -18.68 19.34
CA GLU A 205 19.44 -18.10 20.34
C GLU A 205 20.09 -16.98 21.17
N LYS A 206 21.41 -17.03 21.39
CA LYS A 206 22.12 -16.03 22.20
C LYS A 206 22.15 -14.66 21.51
N LYS A 207 22.00 -14.62 20.18
CA LYS A 207 22.04 -13.38 19.38
C LYS A 207 20.68 -12.68 19.26
N VAL A 208 19.59 -13.32 19.68
CA VAL A 208 18.20 -12.81 19.53
C VAL A 208 18.02 -11.46 20.20
N MET A 209 18.44 -11.33 21.47
CA MET A 209 18.25 -10.09 22.22
C MET A 209 18.98 -8.90 21.60
N ARG A 210 20.07 -9.15 20.86
CA ARG A 210 20.83 -8.11 20.16
C ARG A 210 20.20 -7.75 18.84
N CYS A 211 19.77 -8.74 18.07
CA CYS A 211 18.96 -8.50 16.89
C CYS A 211 17.71 -7.66 17.22
N LYS A 212 16.99 -8.01 18.30
CA LYS A 212 15.83 -7.24 18.80
C LYS A 212 16.16 -5.77 19.08
N ARG A 213 17.29 -5.47 19.72
CA ARG A 213 17.70 -4.09 20.02
C ARG A 213 18.02 -3.31 18.74
N GLN A 214 18.76 -3.91 17.81
CA GLN A 214 19.15 -3.24 16.56
C GLN A 214 17.96 -2.93 15.66
N VAL A 215 17.00 -3.87 15.58
CA VAL A 215 15.73 -3.64 14.89
C VAL A 215 14.98 -2.44 15.48
N LYS A 216 14.98 -2.28 16.81
CA LYS A 216 14.35 -1.12 17.47
C LYS A 216 15.06 0.20 17.20
N TYR A 217 16.40 0.23 17.23
CA TYR A 217 17.16 1.46 16.99
C TYR A 217 16.96 2.02 15.58
N LYS A 218 16.73 1.17 14.57
CA LYS A 218 16.48 1.61 13.19
C LYS A 218 15.03 2.11 12.95
N MET A 219 14.13 1.94 13.92
CA MET A 219 12.72 2.39 13.82
C MET A 219 12.48 3.78 14.42
N ILE A 220 13.49 4.35 15.09
CA ILE A 220 13.50 5.71 15.66
C ILE A 220 14.31 6.58 14.71
#